data_AF-A0AAU5CDK4-F1
#
_entry.id   AF-A0AAU5CDK4-F1
#
_cell.length_a   1.000
_cell.length_b   1.000
_cell.length_c   1.000
_cell.angle_alpha   90.00
_cell.angle_beta   90.00
_cell.angle_gamma   90.00
#
_symmetry.space_group_name_H-M   'P 1'
#
loop_
_entity.id
_entity.type
_entity.pdbx_description
1 polymer ?
#
loop_
_entity_poly.entity_id
_entity_poly.type
_entity_poly.pdbx_seq_one_letter_code
_entity_poly.pdbx_strand_id
1 'polypeptide(L)'
;MTLPELPQNRALLDLLRQQGVPQERGADAYEGWELHTHPDLVERLEDLAPQWPVLATFGVPVLAGKGIAAVVAWGMRMLLVRLPEAPPEPLELAEPCPLLTDPGQGWYSVCPWQRELHSAESKARLSLLIRHALSYAATLSEDDSIDWQGRPVQAPGTRKGKATGRRPSRDQGRRGRRR
;
A
#
# COMPACT_ATOMS: atom_id res chain seq x y z
N MET A 1 11.32 -6.74 -5.37
CA MET A 1 10.53 -5.96 -6.36
C MET A 1 10.76 -4.49 -6.06
N THR A 2 10.91 -3.66 -7.09
CA THR A 2 11.17 -2.21 -6.94
C THR A 2 9.91 -1.40 -7.19
N LEU A 3 9.83 -0.19 -6.61
CA LEU A 3 8.73 0.74 -6.86
C LEU A 3 8.71 1.19 -8.34
N PRO A 4 7.56 1.19 -9.03
CA PRO A 4 7.48 1.57 -10.44
C PRO A 4 7.59 3.10 -10.64
N GLU A 5 8.12 3.47 -11.81
CA GLU A 5 8.27 4.86 -12.28
C GLU A 5 6.91 5.45 -12.73
N LEU A 6 6.03 5.71 -11.76
CA LEU A 6 4.76 6.39 -11.97
C LEU A 6 4.91 7.90 -11.69
N PRO A 7 4.14 8.79 -12.35
CA PRO A 7 4.18 10.23 -12.09
C PRO A 7 4.04 10.58 -10.60
N GLN A 8 3.20 9.86 -9.87
CA GLN A 8 2.95 10.01 -8.44
C GLN A 8 4.17 9.65 -7.59
N ASN A 9 5.05 8.78 -8.06
CA ASN A 9 6.25 8.36 -7.35
C ASN A 9 7.48 9.21 -7.70
N ARG A 10 7.40 10.03 -8.74
CA ARG A 10 8.57 10.69 -9.35
C ARG A 10 9.39 11.51 -8.36
N ALA A 11 8.76 12.39 -7.59
CA ALA A 11 9.46 13.22 -6.61
C ALA A 11 10.18 12.37 -5.54
N LEU A 12 9.55 11.29 -5.08
CA LEU A 12 10.14 10.35 -4.13
C LEU A 12 11.31 9.59 -4.76
N LEU A 13 11.13 9.06 -5.98
CA LEU A 13 12.16 8.30 -6.68
C LEU A 13 13.37 9.17 -7.02
N ASP A 14 13.15 10.42 -7.43
CA ASP A 14 14.23 11.37 -7.70
C ASP A 14 15.02 11.70 -6.43
N LEU A 15 14.35 11.81 -5.27
CA LEU A 15 14.99 11.99 -3.97
C LEU A 15 15.80 10.75 -3.57
N LEU A 16 15.19 9.57 -3.65
CA LEU A 16 15.82 8.31 -3.27
C LEU A 16 17.03 7.98 -4.15
N ARG A 17 16.93 8.23 -5.46
CA ARG A 17 18.02 8.00 -6.41
C ARG A 17 19.24 8.90 -6.16
N GLN A 18 19.03 10.11 -5.64
CA GLN A 18 20.15 11.00 -5.26
C GLN A 18 20.92 10.50 -4.05
N GLN A 19 20.30 9.66 -3.22
CA GLN A 19 20.89 9.15 -1.97
C GLN A 19 21.39 7.71 -2.10
N GLY A 20 20.78 6.93 -2.99
CA GLY A 20 21.10 5.53 -3.18
C GLY A 20 22.55 5.33 -3.59
N VAL A 21 23.31 4.66 -2.72
CA VAL A 21 24.65 4.18 -3.02
C VAL A 21 24.57 2.70 -3.43
N PRO A 22 24.92 2.35 -4.68
CA PRO A 22 25.07 0.94 -5.06
C PRO A 22 26.13 0.31 -4.17
N GLN A 23 25.84 -0.85 -3.58
CA GLN A 23 26.77 -1.44 -2.61
C GLN A 23 28.10 -1.83 -3.29
N GLU A 24 29.21 -1.32 -2.76
CA GLU A 24 30.54 -1.94 -2.91
C GLU A 24 30.84 -2.73 -1.63
N ARG A 25 31.35 -3.96 -1.78
CA ARG A 25 31.51 -5.00 -0.73
C ARG A 25 31.73 -4.46 0.71
N GLY A 26 30.84 -4.82 1.65
CA GLY A 26 31.12 -4.75 3.10
C GLY A 26 30.08 -4.02 3.98
N ALA A 27 29.15 -3.27 3.40
CA ALA A 27 28.03 -2.66 4.13
C ALA A 27 26.81 -3.59 4.25
N ASP A 28 25.95 -3.36 5.26
CA ASP A 28 24.65 -4.02 5.38
C ASP A 28 23.81 -3.73 4.12
N ALA A 29 23.56 -4.77 3.33
CA ALA A 29 22.91 -4.66 2.04
C ALA A 29 21.39 -4.85 2.19
N TYR A 30 20.61 -3.94 1.62
CA TYR A 30 19.17 -4.12 1.43
C TYR A 30 18.87 -4.19 -0.06
N GLU A 31 18.75 -5.44 -0.57
CA GLU A 31 18.45 -5.73 -1.98
C GLU A 31 19.43 -5.05 -2.98
N GLY A 32 20.73 -5.08 -2.66
CA GLY A 32 21.81 -4.59 -3.54
C GLY A 32 22.19 -3.11 -3.40
N TRP A 33 21.55 -2.40 -2.46
CA TRP A 33 21.87 -1.03 -2.08
C TRP A 33 22.39 -0.98 -0.64
N GLU A 34 23.19 0.03 -0.32
CA GLU A 34 23.50 0.32 1.08
C GLU A 34 22.21 0.66 1.83
N LEU A 35 21.99 0.01 2.97
CA LEU A 35 20.81 0.26 3.78
C LEU A 35 20.91 1.66 4.42
N HIS A 36 20.03 2.57 3.99
CA HIS A 36 19.97 3.95 4.51
C HIS A 36 19.00 4.09 5.70
N THR A 37 18.50 2.98 6.23
CA THR A 37 17.47 2.90 7.26
C THR A 37 17.87 1.94 8.37
N HIS A 38 17.59 2.27 9.64
CA HIS A 38 17.95 1.35 10.73
C HIS A 38 17.19 0.01 10.62
N PRO A 39 17.84 -1.16 10.83
CA PRO A 39 17.18 -2.48 10.74
C PRO A 39 15.90 -2.59 11.57
N ASP A 40 15.90 -2.12 12.82
CA ASP A 40 14.70 -2.08 13.68
C ASP A 40 13.52 -1.34 13.05
N LEU A 41 13.76 -0.33 12.20
CA LEU A 41 12.71 0.40 11.52
C LEU A 41 12.13 -0.41 10.35
N VAL A 42 12.95 -1.23 9.69
CA VAL A 42 12.49 -2.19 8.69
C VAL A 42 11.57 -3.22 9.34
N GLU A 43 12.04 -3.85 10.42
CA GLU A 43 11.25 -4.83 11.18
C GLU A 43 9.97 -4.21 11.71
N ARG A 44 10.05 -2.98 12.24
CA ARG A 44 8.88 -2.24 12.70
C ARG A 44 7.87 -1.99 11.58
N LEU A 45 8.32 -1.68 10.36
CA LEU A 45 7.43 -1.46 9.22
C LEU A 45 6.72 -2.75 8.79
N GLU A 46 7.45 -3.87 8.75
CA GLU A 46 6.89 -5.20 8.48
C GLU A 46 5.84 -5.60 9.53
N ASP A 47 6.14 -5.31 10.80
CA ASP A 47 5.25 -5.56 11.94
C ASP A 47 3.94 -4.75 11.87
N LEU A 48 4.01 -3.53 11.33
CA LEU A 48 2.87 -2.63 11.23
C LEU A 48 1.97 -2.95 10.03
N ALA A 49 2.51 -3.58 8.98
CA ALA A 49 1.79 -3.92 7.76
C ALA A 49 2.09 -5.35 7.26
N PRO A 50 1.82 -6.39 8.06
CA PRO A 50 2.27 -7.76 7.77
C PRO A 50 1.65 -8.38 6.51
N GLN A 51 0.61 -7.77 5.96
CA GLN A 51 -0.07 -8.23 4.74
C GLN A 51 0.45 -7.56 3.46
N TRP A 52 1.35 -6.57 3.58
CA TRP A 52 1.91 -5.84 2.44
C TRP A 52 3.40 -6.16 2.29
N PRO A 53 3.87 -6.38 1.05
CA PRO A 53 5.29 -6.55 0.80
C PRO A 53 6.02 -5.22 1.02
N VAL A 54 7.11 -5.26 1.79
CA VAL A 54 8.06 -4.15 1.87
C VAL A 54 8.97 -4.19 0.64
N LEU A 55 8.99 -3.09 -0.11
CA LEU A 55 9.80 -2.91 -1.30
C LEU A 55 11.10 -2.20 -0.92
N ALA A 56 12.23 -2.74 -1.37
CA ALA A 56 13.51 -2.04 -1.29
C ALA A 56 13.67 -1.11 -2.50
N THR A 57 13.74 0.20 -2.25
CA THR A 57 13.90 1.21 -3.30
C THR A 57 15.10 2.08 -2.95
N PHE A 58 16.23 1.86 -3.65
CA PHE A 58 17.51 2.55 -3.39
C PHE A 58 17.98 2.48 -1.92
N GLY A 59 17.87 1.29 -1.32
CA GLY A 59 18.29 1.07 0.08
C GLY A 59 17.30 1.59 1.13
N VAL A 60 16.11 2.04 0.70
CA VAL A 60 15.06 2.54 1.57
C VAL A 60 13.82 1.63 1.51
N PRO A 61 13.29 1.17 2.65
CA PRO A 61 12.06 0.37 2.69
C PRO A 61 10.81 1.21 2.39
N VAL A 62 9.97 0.71 1.49
CA VAL A 62 8.76 1.38 0.99
C VAL A 62 7.57 0.42 0.98
N LEU A 63 6.41 0.89 1.44
CA LEU A 63 5.12 0.23 1.18
C LEU A 63 4.37 0.96 0.07
N ALA A 64 3.72 0.21 -0.81
CA ALA A 64 2.98 0.74 -1.94
C ALA A 64 1.57 0.15 -2.05
N GLY A 65 0.60 0.99 -2.46
CA GLY A 65 -0.75 0.57 -2.86
C GLY A 65 -0.90 0.75 -4.36
N LYS A 66 -1.26 -0.31 -5.10
CA LYS A 66 -1.32 -0.33 -6.58
C LYS A 66 -0.08 0.29 -7.27
N GLY A 67 1.12 0.00 -6.75
CA GLY A 67 2.39 0.52 -7.28
C GLY A 67 2.71 1.98 -6.91
N ILE A 68 1.82 2.69 -6.20
CA ILE A 68 2.06 4.05 -5.73
C ILE A 68 2.59 3.99 -4.29
N ALA A 69 3.70 4.67 -4.01
CA ALA A 69 4.29 4.71 -2.67
C ALA A 69 3.31 5.36 -1.69
N ALA A 70 3.16 4.71 -0.53
CA ALA A 70 2.27 5.11 0.54
C ALA A 70 3.04 5.40 1.83
N VAL A 71 4.07 4.61 2.13
CA VAL A 71 4.86 4.71 3.36
C VAL A 71 6.33 4.52 3.03
N VAL A 72 7.20 5.34 3.61
CA VAL A 72 8.64 5.25 3.45
C VAL A 72 9.29 5.24 4.84
N ALA A 73 10.10 4.22 5.13
CA ALA A 73 10.91 4.16 6.32
C ALA A 73 12.22 4.90 6.10
N TRP A 74 12.35 6.09 6.69
CA TRP A 74 13.40 7.04 6.36
C TRP A 74 14.38 7.24 7.52
N GLY A 75 15.68 7.09 7.22
CA GLY A 75 16.76 7.29 8.17
C GLY A 75 16.62 6.38 9.39
N MET A 76 16.92 6.92 10.57
CA MET A 76 16.87 6.12 11.80
C MET A 76 15.50 6.13 12.48
N ARG A 77 14.65 7.13 12.19
CA ARG A 77 13.54 7.46 13.10
C ARG A 77 12.22 7.93 12.50
N MET A 78 12.03 7.81 11.19
CA MET A 78 10.92 8.48 10.54
C MET A 78 10.13 7.54 9.65
N LEU A 79 8.80 7.60 9.76
CA LEU A 79 7.90 7.16 8.71
C LEU A 79 7.37 8.38 7.97
N LEU A 80 7.56 8.42 6.66
CA LEU A 80 6.83 9.33 5.79
C LEU A 80 5.59 8.60 5.32
N VAL A 81 4.41 9.18 5.59
CA VAL A 81 3.12 8.62 5.18
C VAL A 81 2.42 9.56 4.22
N ARG A 82 1.94 9.02 3.10
CA ARG A 82 1.19 9.76 2.08
C ARG A 82 -0.29 9.74 2.42
N LEU A 83 -0.88 10.93 2.62
CA LEU A 83 -2.28 11.10 3.00
C LEU A 83 -2.88 12.33 2.31
N PRO A 84 -4.21 12.37 2.09
CA PRO A 84 -4.86 13.54 1.49
C PRO A 84 -4.88 14.75 2.44
N GLU A 85 -4.88 14.49 3.73
CA GLU A 85 -4.97 15.48 4.81
C GLU A 85 -4.10 15.03 5.99
N ALA A 86 -3.88 15.95 6.93
CA ALA A 86 -3.06 15.67 8.11
C ALA A 86 -3.64 14.50 8.94
N PRO A 87 -2.79 13.71 9.62
CA PRO A 87 -3.25 12.61 10.46
C PRO A 87 -4.29 13.08 11.50
N PRO A 88 -5.44 12.40 11.63
CA PRO A 88 -6.58 12.87 12.43
C PRO A 88 -6.43 12.67 13.94
N GLU A 89 -5.45 11.89 14.39
CA GLU A 89 -5.17 11.62 15.81
C GLU A 89 -3.82 12.21 16.22
N PRO A 90 -3.61 12.54 17.52
CA PRO A 90 -2.31 13.00 17.99
C PRO A 90 -1.33 11.83 17.98
N LEU A 91 -0.71 11.63 16.82
CA LEU A 91 0.51 10.85 16.68
C LEU A 91 1.69 11.80 16.86
N GLU A 92 2.71 11.33 17.54
CA GLU A 92 3.99 12.00 17.65
C GLU A 92 4.55 12.18 16.22
N LEU A 93 4.66 13.44 15.79
CA LEU A 93 5.26 13.80 14.51
C LEU A 93 6.78 13.66 14.61
N ALA A 94 7.40 13.18 13.54
CA ALA A 94 8.86 13.19 13.41
C ALA A 94 9.33 14.51 12.77
N GLU A 95 10.64 14.75 12.77
CA GLU A 95 11.23 15.89 12.07
C GLU A 95 10.74 15.92 10.60
N PRO A 96 10.44 17.10 10.03
CA PRO A 96 10.00 17.18 8.65
C PRO A 96 11.12 16.75 7.71
N CYS A 97 10.74 16.20 6.55
CA CYS A 97 11.62 16.01 5.41
C CYS A 97 11.18 17.04 4.34
N PRO A 98 11.75 18.26 4.32
CA PRO A 98 11.16 19.40 3.60
C PRO A 98 10.79 19.10 2.14
N LEU A 99 11.64 18.36 1.43
CA LEU A 99 11.41 17.98 0.03
C LEU A 99 10.12 17.17 -0.22
N LEU A 100 9.57 16.53 0.81
CA LEU A 100 8.33 15.75 0.73
C LEU A 100 7.23 16.26 1.67
N THR A 101 7.57 16.86 2.81
CA THR A 101 6.61 17.26 3.85
C THR A 101 6.22 18.74 3.79
N ASP A 102 6.69 19.50 2.80
CA ASP A 102 6.25 20.88 2.59
C ASP A 102 4.72 20.94 2.36
N PRO A 103 4.04 22.04 2.77
CA PRO A 103 2.59 22.17 2.63
C PRO A 103 2.13 21.90 1.19
N GLY A 104 1.15 21.00 1.04
CA GLY A 104 0.58 20.63 -0.26
C GLY A 104 1.28 19.46 -0.97
N GLN A 105 2.37 18.92 -0.43
CA GLN A 105 3.07 17.75 -0.99
C GLN A 105 2.44 16.39 -0.59
N GLY A 106 1.51 16.40 0.36
CA GLY A 106 0.72 15.22 0.74
C GLY A 106 1.49 14.15 1.52
N TRP A 107 2.66 14.48 2.09
CA TRP A 107 3.39 13.61 3.00
C TRP A 107 3.48 14.19 4.40
N TYR A 108 3.42 13.31 5.40
CA TYR A 108 3.52 13.64 6.80
C TYR A 108 4.57 12.77 7.48
N SER A 109 5.40 13.36 8.33
CA SER A 109 6.43 12.67 9.11
C SER A 109 5.88 12.22 10.45
N VAL A 110 5.99 10.92 10.74
CA VAL A 110 5.46 10.31 11.97
C VAL A 110 6.55 9.48 12.66
N CYS A 111 6.59 9.54 13.98
CA CYS A 111 7.47 8.72 14.82
C CYS A 111 6.94 7.27 14.85
N PRO A 112 7.72 6.24 14.48
CA PRO A 112 7.24 4.86 14.47
C PRO A 112 7.15 4.18 15.85
N TRP A 113 7.71 4.81 16.90
CA TRP A 113 7.68 4.25 18.25
C TRP A 113 6.55 4.83 19.13
N GLN A 114 6.12 6.08 18.88
CA GLN A 114 5.05 6.76 19.62
C GLN A 114 5.25 6.65 21.15
N ARG A 115 6.25 7.34 21.69
CA ARG A 115 6.78 7.08 23.04
C ARG A 115 5.78 7.30 24.17
N GLU A 116 4.77 8.12 23.92
CA GLU A 116 3.72 8.47 24.89
C GLU A 116 2.57 7.46 24.92
N LEU A 117 2.54 6.51 23.98
CA LEU A 117 1.49 5.50 23.87
C LEU A 117 1.97 4.14 24.38
N HIS A 118 1.04 3.35 24.92
CA HIS A 118 1.32 1.95 25.23
C HIS A 118 1.61 1.17 23.93
N SER A 119 2.55 0.21 23.97
CA SER A 119 3.05 -0.48 22.76
C SER A 119 1.95 -1.05 21.85
N ALA A 120 0.93 -1.69 22.44
CA ALA A 120 -0.20 -2.25 21.69
C ALA A 120 -1.07 -1.16 21.02
N GLU A 121 -1.27 -0.03 21.70
CA GLU A 121 -2.05 1.10 21.18
C GLU A 121 -1.27 1.84 20.08
N SER A 122 0.02 2.09 20.30
CA SER A 122 0.96 2.60 19.29
C SER A 122 0.91 1.75 18.01
N LYS A 123 1.02 0.42 18.14
CA LYS A 123 0.93 -0.50 17.00
C LYS A 123 -0.42 -0.39 16.30
N ALA A 124 -1.53 -0.44 17.04
CA ALA A 124 -2.87 -0.37 16.45
C ALA A 124 -3.11 0.93 15.66
N ARG A 125 -2.75 2.08 16.23
CA ARG A 125 -2.92 3.40 15.58
C ARG A 125 -2.03 3.54 14.35
N LEU A 126 -0.76 3.17 14.45
CA LEU A 126 0.17 3.21 13.31
C LEU A 126 -0.24 2.24 12.19
N SER A 127 -0.69 1.03 12.52
CA SER A 127 -1.21 0.09 11.52
C SER A 127 -2.47 0.63 10.83
N LEU A 128 -3.35 1.32 11.56
CA LEU A 128 -4.52 1.98 10.96
C LEU A 128 -4.11 3.11 10.02
N LEU A 129 -3.18 3.95 10.45
CA LEU A 129 -2.61 5.03 9.64
C LEU A 129 -2.00 4.50 8.33
N ILE A 130 -1.19 3.46 8.42
CA ILE A 130 -0.55 2.82 7.26
C ILE A 130 -1.60 2.24 6.31
N ARG A 131 -2.64 1.58 6.83
CA ARG A 131 -3.76 1.10 6.00
C ARG A 131 -4.48 2.24 5.28
N HIS A 132 -4.68 3.39 5.94
CA HIS A 132 -5.27 4.57 5.31
C HIS A 132 -4.36 5.13 4.21
N ALA A 133 -3.06 5.26 4.47
CA ALA A 133 -2.09 5.70 3.47
C ALA A 133 -2.05 4.77 2.25
N LEU A 134 -2.06 3.45 2.47
CA LEU A 134 -2.09 2.45 1.39
C LEU A 134 -3.38 2.50 0.58
N SER A 135 -4.51 2.67 1.25
CA SER A 135 -5.81 2.83 0.59
C SER A 135 -5.84 4.11 -0.25
N TYR A 136 -5.36 5.22 0.30
CA TYR A 136 -5.26 6.48 -0.41
C TYR A 136 -4.32 6.39 -1.62
N ALA A 137 -3.12 5.82 -1.44
CA ALA A 137 -2.20 5.60 -2.55
C ALA A 137 -2.84 4.77 -3.68
N ALA A 138 -3.63 3.75 -3.35
CA ALA A 138 -4.37 2.98 -4.34
C ALA A 138 -5.44 3.81 -5.08
N THR A 139 -6.07 4.80 -4.43
CA THR A 139 -7.03 5.72 -5.11
C THR A 139 -6.37 6.68 -6.09
N LEU A 140 -5.06 6.92 -5.96
CA LEU A 140 -4.29 7.75 -6.89
C LEU A 140 -3.91 7.00 -8.18
N SER A 141 -4.14 5.68 -8.23
CA SER A 141 -3.85 4.85 -9.38
C SER A 141 -5.05 4.79 -10.32
N GLU A 142 -4.80 5.03 -11.60
CA GLU A 142 -5.79 4.86 -12.67
C GLU A 142 -5.91 3.39 -13.12
N ASP A 143 -5.09 2.49 -12.57
CA ASP A 143 -5.05 1.08 -12.97
C ASP A 143 -6.00 0.22 -12.13
N ASP A 144 -7.12 -0.15 -12.75
CA ASP A 144 -8.12 -1.06 -12.17
C ASP A 144 -7.80 -2.55 -12.38
N SER A 145 -6.74 -2.87 -13.13
CA SER A 145 -6.30 -4.26 -13.34
C SER A 145 -5.56 -4.84 -12.13
N ILE A 146 -5.21 -3.99 -11.16
CA ILE A 146 -4.46 -4.36 -9.95
C ILE A 146 -5.30 -4.05 -8.71
N ASP A 147 -5.36 -4.97 -7.75
CA ASP A 147 -6.04 -4.78 -6.47
C ASP A 147 -5.24 -3.84 -5.55
N TRP A 148 -5.82 -3.44 -4.42
CA TRP A 148 -5.17 -2.53 -3.47
C TRP A 148 -3.88 -3.12 -2.85
N GLN A 149 -3.62 -4.43 -2.97
CA GLN A 149 -2.38 -5.08 -2.54
C GLN A 149 -1.31 -5.13 -3.63
N GLY A 150 -1.58 -4.66 -4.85
CA GLY A 150 -0.65 -4.78 -5.96
C GLY A 150 -0.76 -6.09 -6.73
N ARG A 151 -1.83 -6.89 -6.54
CA ARG A 151 -2.03 -8.17 -7.24
C ARG A 151 -2.95 -7.99 -8.44
N PRO A 152 -2.77 -8.74 -9.54
CA PRO A 152 -3.70 -8.69 -10.67
C PRO A 152 -5.13 -9.05 -10.20
N VAL A 153 -6.09 -8.17 -10.47
CA VAL A 153 -7.51 -8.45 -10.27
C VAL A 153 -7.86 -9.59 -11.23
N GLN A 154 -8.13 -10.78 -10.68
CA GLN A 154 -8.65 -11.87 -11.49
C GLN A 154 -9.98 -11.39 -12.09
N ALA A 155 -10.01 -11.22 -13.42
CA ALA A 155 -11.25 -10.93 -14.13
C ALA A 155 -12.31 -11.93 -13.67
N PRO A 156 -13.56 -11.49 -13.37
CA PRO A 156 -14.62 -12.39 -12.95
C PRO A 156 -14.76 -13.43 -14.05
N GLY A 157 -14.31 -14.66 -13.75
CA GLY A 157 -14.30 -15.74 -14.71
C GLY A 157 -15.68 -15.84 -15.32
N THR A 158 -15.76 -15.71 -16.65
CA THR A 158 -17.00 -15.87 -17.40
C THR A 158 -17.65 -17.16 -16.93
N ARG A 159 -18.68 -17.03 -16.08
CA ARG A 159 -19.60 -18.13 -15.77
C ARG A 159 -20.24 -18.47 -17.10
N LYS A 160 -19.65 -19.44 -17.79
CA LYS A 160 -20.16 -20.02 -19.02
C LYS A 160 -21.52 -20.59 -18.67
N GLY A 161 -22.56 -19.78 -18.92
CA GLY A 161 -23.95 -20.13 -18.68
C GLY A 161 -24.25 -21.41 -19.44
N LYS A 162 -24.35 -22.52 -18.72
CA LYS A 162 -24.87 -23.76 -19.27
C LYS A 162 -26.39 -23.61 -19.31
N ALA A 163 -26.86 -22.95 -20.37
CA ALA A 163 -28.26 -22.89 -20.74
C ALA A 163 -28.70 -24.29 -21.20
N THR A 164 -29.11 -25.15 -20.27
CA THR A 164 -29.85 -26.36 -20.60
C THR A 164 -31.34 -26.05 -20.65
N GLY A 165 -31.80 -25.77 -21.87
CA GLY A 165 -32.97 -26.43 -22.45
C GLY A 165 -34.32 -26.18 -21.79
N ARG A 166 -35.06 -25.22 -22.35
CA ARG A 166 -36.53 -25.14 -22.39
C ARG A 166 -37.16 -26.54 -22.55
N ARG A 167 -38.11 -26.89 -21.67
CA ARG A 167 -39.23 -27.78 -22.03
C ARG A 167 -40.49 -26.92 -22.20
N PRO A 168 -41.21 -27.03 -23.33
CA PRO A 168 -42.38 -26.22 -23.60
C PRO A 168 -43.61 -26.73 -22.82
N SER A 169 -44.35 -25.74 -22.31
CA SER A 169 -45.75 -25.84 -21.88
C SER A 169 -46.60 -26.52 -22.95
N ARG A 170 -47.45 -27.46 -22.52
CA ARG A 170 -48.61 -27.90 -23.30
C ARG A 170 -49.84 -27.83 -22.39
N ASP A 171 -50.38 -26.63 -22.31
CA ASP A 171 -51.76 -26.37 -21.94
C ASP A 171 -52.65 -26.74 -23.15
N GLN A 172 -53.58 -27.66 -22.96
CA GLN A 172 -54.80 -27.76 -23.76
C GLN A 172 -55.89 -28.38 -22.89
N GLY A 173 -56.80 -27.53 -22.44
CA GLY A 173 -57.98 -27.93 -21.69
C GLY A 173 -59.13 -28.48 -22.54
N ARG A 174 -60.22 -28.72 -21.80
CA ARG A 174 -61.66 -28.86 -22.17
C ARG A 174 -62.28 -30.26 -22.23
N ARG A 175 -63.11 -30.48 -21.19
CA ARG A 175 -64.58 -30.72 -21.18
C ARG A 175 -65.18 -32.03 -21.71
N GLY A 176 -66.05 -32.62 -20.87
CA GLY A 176 -67.23 -33.45 -21.22
C GLY A 176 -67.32 -34.70 -20.33
N ARG A 177 -68.09 -34.77 -19.24
CA ARG A 177 -69.56 -34.87 -19.04
C ARG A 177 -70.20 -36.18 -19.56
N ARG A 178 -70.87 -36.89 -18.63
CA ARG A 178 -71.78 -38.07 -18.75
C ARG A 178 -71.07 -39.40 -19.03
N ARG A 179 -71.42 -40.51 -18.38
CA ARG A 179 -72.73 -40.98 -17.89
C ARG A 179 -72.71 -41.44 -16.44
#